data_AF-A0A9E2W1J3-F1
#
_entry.id   AF-A0A9E2W1J3-F1
#
_cell.length_a   1.000
_cell.length_b   1.000
_cell.length_c   1.000
_cell.angle_alpha   90.00
_cell.angle_beta   90.00
_cell.angle_gamma   90.00
#
_symmetry.space_group_name_H-M   'P 1'
#
loop_
_entity.id
_entity.type
_entity.pdbx_description
1 polymer ?
#
loop_
_entity_poly.entity_id
_entity_poly.type
_entity_poly.pdbx_seq_one_letter_code
_entity_poly.pdbx_strand_id
1 'polypeptide(L)'
;LSESLLLKLKPVVEQGTGLELLPCYSYLRIYGRGAVLPKHLDRPSCEISTSLALGFQADKLWPLCVESGKEQKALELAPGDMLIYRGADVPHWRDTFDGEWWVQAFLHYVDAHGAYTDFKFDGRERIGPFDKLTMQRHFQRPASAGTDDKAVVPEPDGPCPCGSGLRFRDCHGQ
;
A
#
# COMPACT_ATOMS: atom_id res chain seq x y z
N LEU A 1 -1.85 -18.03 -0.95
CA LEU A 1 -3.31 -17.84 -1.13
C LEU A 1 -3.63 -16.48 -1.76
N SER A 2 -3.25 -15.35 -1.13
CA SER A 2 -3.49 -13.99 -1.67
C SER A 2 -2.83 -13.76 -3.04
N GLU A 3 -1.61 -14.24 -3.23
CA GLU A 3 -0.89 -14.10 -4.51
C GLU A 3 -1.60 -14.81 -5.67
N SER A 4 -2.30 -15.91 -5.40
CA SER A 4 -3.12 -16.57 -6.40
C SER A 4 -4.36 -15.74 -6.75
N LEU A 5 -4.95 -15.03 -5.78
CA LEU A 5 -6.05 -14.09 -6.03
C LEU A 5 -5.58 -12.89 -6.86
N LEU A 6 -4.40 -12.34 -6.57
CA LEU A 6 -3.78 -11.24 -7.34
C LEU A 6 -3.71 -11.59 -8.84
N LEU A 7 -3.21 -12.78 -9.16
CA LEU A 7 -3.11 -13.20 -10.57
C LEU A 7 -4.46 -13.56 -11.17
N LYS A 8 -5.34 -14.21 -10.40
CA LYS A 8 -6.64 -14.69 -10.89
C LYS A 8 -7.64 -13.55 -11.14
N LEU A 9 -7.59 -12.51 -10.31
CA LEU A 9 -8.51 -11.37 -10.39
C LEU A 9 -7.99 -10.24 -11.27
N LYS A 10 -6.72 -10.26 -11.66
CA LYS A 10 -6.13 -9.29 -12.60
C LYS A 10 -7.03 -8.99 -13.81
N PRO A 11 -7.58 -9.97 -14.56
CA PRO A 11 -8.41 -9.67 -15.72
C PRO A 11 -9.70 -8.91 -15.39
N VAL A 12 -10.27 -9.14 -14.20
CA VAL A 12 -11.46 -8.41 -13.72
C VAL A 12 -11.09 -6.96 -13.40
N VAL A 13 -9.92 -6.74 -12.79
CA VAL A 13 -9.43 -5.39 -12.50
C VAL A 13 -9.12 -4.64 -13.78
N GLU A 14 -8.44 -5.27 -14.75
CA GLU A 14 -8.18 -4.68 -16.07
C GLU A 14 -9.46 -4.33 -16.82
N GLN A 15 -10.47 -5.20 -16.76
CA GLN A 15 -11.79 -4.90 -17.33
C GLN A 15 -12.45 -3.70 -16.65
N GLY A 16 -12.34 -3.58 -15.32
CA GLY A 16 -12.93 -2.49 -14.55
C GLY A 16 -12.23 -1.15 -14.74
N THR A 17 -10.92 -1.15 -15.01
CA THR A 17 -10.11 0.07 -15.18
C THR A 17 -9.88 0.46 -16.64
N GLY A 18 -9.96 -0.49 -17.57
CA GLY A 18 -9.54 -0.31 -18.96
C GLY A 18 -8.02 -0.24 -19.14
N LEU A 19 -7.23 -0.61 -18.11
CA LEU A 19 -5.77 -0.58 -18.13
C LEU A 19 -5.19 -1.97 -18.33
N GLU A 20 -4.00 -2.04 -18.91
CA GLU A 20 -3.15 -3.22 -18.81
C GLU A 20 -2.34 -3.12 -17.51
N LEU A 21 -2.38 -4.17 -16.68
CA LEU A 21 -1.83 -4.09 -15.33
C LEU A 21 -0.64 -5.02 -15.14
N LEU A 22 0.33 -4.59 -14.34
CA LEU A 22 1.39 -5.43 -13.81
C LEU A 22 1.10 -5.73 -12.34
N PRO A 23 1.04 -7.03 -11.93
CA PRO A 23 0.83 -7.37 -10.53
C PRO A 23 2.03 -6.93 -9.69
N CYS A 24 1.75 -6.34 -8.52
CA CYS A 24 2.75 -5.83 -7.60
C CYS A 24 2.90 -6.75 -6.38
N TYR A 25 1.99 -6.65 -5.41
CA TYR A 25 1.94 -7.54 -4.25
C TYR A 25 0.51 -7.68 -3.72
N SER A 26 0.34 -8.63 -2.82
CA SER A 26 -0.94 -8.85 -2.15
C SER A 26 -0.76 -9.24 -0.69
N TYR A 27 -1.74 -8.91 0.13
CA TYR A 27 -1.77 -9.35 1.53
C TYR A 27 -3.20 -9.49 2.05
N LEU A 28 -3.32 -10.19 3.17
CA LEU A 28 -4.56 -10.33 3.92
C LEU A 28 -4.43 -9.56 5.23
N ARG A 29 -5.51 -8.96 5.69
CA ARG A 29 -5.59 -8.34 7.00
C ARG A 29 -6.85 -8.81 7.73
N ILE A 30 -6.67 -9.17 8.99
CA ILE A 30 -7.76 -9.47 9.92
C ILE A 30 -7.80 -8.31 10.90
N TYR A 31 -8.93 -7.61 10.95
CA TYR A 31 -9.20 -6.56 11.92
C TYR A 31 -10.02 -7.15 13.05
N GLY A 32 -9.66 -6.85 14.30
CA GLY A 32 -10.45 -7.20 15.48
C GLY A 32 -11.25 -6.00 15.99
N ARG A 33 -12.10 -6.24 16.99
CA ARG A 33 -12.86 -5.21 17.71
C ARG A 33 -11.99 -4.00 18.07
N GLY A 34 -12.51 -2.80 17.80
CA GLY A 34 -11.84 -1.52 18.08
C GLY A 34 -10.79 -1.11 17.04
N ALA A 35 -10.57 -1.90 15.98
CA ALA A 35 -9.61 -1.53 14.95
C ALA A 35 -10.04 -0.27 14.19
N VAL A 36 -9.05 0.54 13.79
CA VAL A 36 -9.22 1.75 12.99
C VAL A 36 -8.27 1.68 11.80
N LEU A 37 -8.69 2.21 10.65
CA LEU A 37 -7.80 2.48 9.54
C LEU A 37 -7.77 4.00 9.33
N PRO A 38 -6.76 4.72 9.86
CA PRO A 38 -6.67 6.17 9.72
C PRO A 38 -6.67 6.61 8.25
N LYS A 39 -7.08 7.86 7.98
CA LYS A 39 -7.03 8.43 6.63
C LYS A 39 -5.61 8.53 6.11
N HIS A 40 -5.37 7.92 4.95
CA HIS A 40 -4.05 7.83 4.34
C HIS A 40 -4.15 7.74 2.80
N LEU A 41 -2.99 7.91 2.17
CA LEU A 41 -2.70 7.50 0.81
C LEU A 41 -1.74 6.32 0.87
N ASP A 42 -1.82 5.43 -0.11
CA ASP A 42 -0.88 4.32 -0.23
C ASP A 42 0.45 4.76 -0.88
N ARG A 43 1.43 3.86 -0.85
CA ARG A 43 2.71 4.01 -1.55
C ARG A 43 2.55 3.89 -3.08
N PRO A 44 3.53 4.35 -3.89
CA PRO A 44 3.47 4.26 -5.35
C PRO A 44 3.26 2.85 -5.92
N SER A 45 3.74 1.79 -5.24
CA SER A 45 3.45 0.40 -5.66
C SER A 45 1.98 -0.02 -5.52
N CYS A 46 1.13 0.85 -4.97
CA CYS A 46 -0.31 0.69 -4.85
C CYS A 46 -1.07 1.62 -5.81
N GLU A 47 -0.51 1.89 -6.99
CA GLU A 47 -1.13 2.75 -8.01
C GLU A 47 -2.60 2.35 -8.23
N ILE A 48 -2.86 1.06 -8.49
CA ILE A 48 -4.19 0.48 -8.55
C ILE A 48 -4.35 -0.52 -7.41
N SER A 49 -5.18 -0.17 -6.43
CA SER A 49 -5.48 -0.98 -5.26
C SER A 49 -6.87 -1.60 -5.36
N THR A 50 -7.00 -2.83 -4.86
CA THR A 50 -8.31 -3.44 -4.62
C THR A 50 -8.51 -3.74 -3.15
N SER A 51 -9.72 -3.50 -2.66
CA SER A 51 -10.17 -3.93 -1.33
C SER A 51 -11.28 -4.96 -1.50
N LEU A 52 -10.96 -6.24 -1.28
CA LEU A 52 -11.88 -7.37 -1.41
C LEU A 52 -12.30 -7.87 -0.01
N ALA A 53 -13.60 -7.81 0.29
CA ALA A 53 -14.15 -8.32 1.55
C ALA A 53 -14.29 -9.85 1.48
N LEU A 54 -13.67 -10.57 2.42
CA LEU A 54 -13.67 -12.03 2.43
C LEU A 54 -14.67 -12.61 3.45
N GLY A 55 -14.96 -11.88 4.51
CA GLY A 55 -15.89 -12.30 5.56
C GLY A 55 -15.71 -11.48 6.82
N PHE A 56 -16.71 -11.52 7.69
CA PHE A 56 -16.70 -10.82 8.99
C PHE A 56 -17.69 -11.45 9.96
N GLN A 57 -17.56 -11.09 11.23
CA GLN A 57 -18.59 -11.28 12.27
C GLN A 57 -18.88 -9.93 12.92
N ALA A 58 -19.99 -9.32 12.52
CA ALA A 58 -20.47 -8.01 12.98
C ALA A 58 -21.97 -7.87 12.67
N ASP A 59 -22.65 -6.99 13.40
CA ASP A 59 -24.08 -6.71 13.16
C ASP A 59 -24.33 -5.87 11.90
N LYS A 60 -23.32 -5.13 11.44
CA LYS A 60 -23.39 -4.20 10.31
C LYS A 60 -22.15 -4.31 9.44
N LEU A 61 -22.30 -3.94 8.17
CA LEU A 61 -21.16 -3.76 7.26
C LEU A 61 -20.29 -2.61 7.78
N TRP A 62 -18.99 -2.83 7.77
CA TRP A 62 -18.00 -1.82 8.10
C TRP A 62 -17.59 -1.13 6.79
N PRO A 63 -17.92 0.15 6.57
CA PRO A 63 -17.66 0.79 5.29
C PRO A 63 -16.18 1.14 5.10
N LEU A 64 -15.73 1.14 3.85
CA LEU A 64 -14.50 1.80 3.42
C LEU A 64 -14.85 3.19 2.92
N CYS A 65 -14.33 4.21 3.59
CA CYS A 65 -14.50 5.60 3.20
C CYS A 65 -13.42 6.00 2.20
N VAL A 66 -13.82 6.70 1.13
CA VAL A 66 -12.93 7.25 0.11
C VAL A 66 -13.25 8.71 -0.16
N GLU A 67 -12.25 9.51 -0.49
CA GLU A 67 -12.41 10.92 -0.86
C GLU A 67 -12.11 11.13 -2.35
N SER A 68 -13.13 11.53 -3.11
CA SER A 68 -13.01 11.82 -4.54
C SER A 68 -13.23 13.31 -4.77
N GLY A 69 -12.13 14.05 -4.89
CA GLY A 69 -12.17 15.51 -5.00
C GLY A 69 -12.64 16.14 -3.69
N LYS A 70 -13.82 16.76 -3.68
CA LYS A 70 -14.43 17.37 -2.47
C LYS A 70 -15.50 16.48 -1.82
N GLU A 71 -15.82 15.34 -2.42
CA GLU A 71 -16.85 14.44 -1.92
C GLU A 71 -16.24 13.27 -1.15
N GLN A 72 -16.87 12.91 -0.04
CA GLN A 72 -16.56 11.69 0.72
C GLN A 72 -17.66 10.66 0.50
N LYS A 73 -17.28 9.42 0.24
CA LYS A 73 -18.20 8.30 0.01
C LYS A 73 -17.83 7.14 0.92
N ALA A 74 -18.82 6.64 1.65
CA ALA A 74 -18.71 5.43 2.44
C ALA A 74 -19.25 4.25 1.63
N LEU A 75 -18.42 3.25 1.39
CA LEU A 75 -18.75 2.08 0.57
C LEU A 75 -18.83 0.85 1.45
N GLU A 76 -20.02 0.28 1.56
CA GLU A 76 -20.25 -0.99 2.23
C GLU A 76 -19.88 -2.14 1.29
N LEU A 77 -19.04 -3.07 1.75
CA LEU A 77 -18.57 -4.21 0.98
C LEU A 77 -19.02 -5.50 1.68
N ALA A 78 -19.97 -6.21 1.08
CA ALA A 78 -20.36 -7.55 1.54
C ALA A 78 -19.30 -8.59 1.12
N PRO A 79 -19.29 -9.79 1.71
CA PRO A 79 -18.31 -10.81 1.34
C PRO A 79 -18.41 -11.14 -0.16
N GLY A 80 -17.29 -11.03 -0.86
CA GLY A 80 -17.21 -11.17 -2.32
C GLY A 80 -17.16 -9.84 -3.08
N ASP A 81 -17.59 -8.73 -2.47
CA ASP A 81 -17.50 -7.41 -3.08
C ASP A 81 -16.05 -6.89 -3.08
N MET A 82 -15.69 -6.25 -4.18
CA MET A 82 -14.35 -5.68 -4.38
C MET A 82 -14.46 -4.24 -4.85
N LEU A 83 -13.85 -3.32 -4.09
CA LEU A 83 -13.62 -1.96 -4.55
C LEU A 83 -12.28 -1.89 -5.29
N ILE A 84 -12.26 -1.30 -6.49
CA ILE A 84 -11.05 -0.92 -7.22
C ILE A 84 -10.88 0.60 -7.11
N TYR A 85 -9.70 1.07 -6.73
CA TYR A 85 -9.42 2.49 -6.54
C TYR A 85 -7.93 2.82 -6.76
N ARG A 86 -7.63 4.11 -6.99
CA ARG A 86 -6.24 4.58 -7.11
C ARG A 86 -5.64 4.79 -5.72
N GLY A 87 -4.89 3.82 -5.21
CA GLY A 87 -4.43 3.82 -3.81
C GLY A 87 -3.50 4.98 -3.48
N ALA A 88 -2.63 5.35 -4.42
CA ALA A 88 -1.69 6.45 -4.27
C ALA A 88 -2.32 7.84 -4.40
N ASP A 89 -3.53 7.96 -4.97
CA ASP A 89 -4.16 9.25 -5.29
C ASP A 89 -5.43 9.54 -4.48
N VAL A 90 -6.14 8.50 -4.02
CA VAL A 90 -7.45 8.60 -3.39
C VAL A 90 -7.31 8.37 -1.88
N PRO A 91 -7.46 9.42 -1.05
CA PRO A 91 -7.43 9.25 0.39
C PRO A 91 -8.55 8.31 0.85
N HIS A 92 -8.22 7.36 1.71
CA HIS A 92 -9.18 6.35 2.17
C HIS A 92 -8.95 5.95 3.64
N TRP A 93 -10.03 5.53 4.31
CA TRP A 93 -10.03 5.22 5.74
C TRP A 93 -11.19 4.32 6.14
N ARG A 94 -11.15 3.81 7.37
CA ARG A 94 -12.27 3.16 8.05
C ARG A 94 -12.31 3.68 9.48
N ASP A 95 -13.50 4.08 9.92
CA ASP A 95 -13.74 4.44 11.32
C ASP A 95 -13.66 3.21 12.22
N THR A 96 -13.85 3.35 13.53
CA THR A 96 -13.73 2.24 14.47
C THR A 96 -14.62 1.05 14.12
N PHE A 97 -14.05 -0.15 14.09
CA PHE A 97 -14.77 -1.40 13.91
C PHE A 97 -15.38 -1.87 15.23
N ASP A 98 -16.69 -2.09 15.26
CA ASP A 98 -17.42 -2.53 16.47
C ASP A 98 -17.84 -4.02 16.45
N GLY A 99 -17.40 -4.77 15.43
CA GLY A 99 -17.62 -6.21 15.35
C GLY A 99 -16.52 -7.04 16.05
N GLU A 100 -16.59 -8.35 15.90
CA GLU A 100 -15.60 -9.29 16.45
C GLU A 100 -14.37 -9.39 15.55
N TRP A 101 -14.58 -9.70 14.28
CA TRP A 101 -13.51 -9.80 13.28
C TRP A 101 -13.96 -9.40 11.87
N TRP A 102 -13.04 -8.88 11.07
CA TRP A 102 -13.24 -8.54 9.65
C TRP A 102 -12.01 -8.93 8.82
N VAL A 103 -12.20 -9.68 7.74
CA VAL A 103 -11.12 -10.16 6.87
C VAL A 103 -11.18 -9.46 5.52
N GLN A 104 -10.08 -8.78 5.16
CA GLN A 104 -9.92 -8.09 3.89
C GLN A 104 -8.70 -8.64 3.13
N ALA A 105 -8.83 -8.81 1.83
CA ALA A 105 -7.71 -8.98 0.91
C ALA A 105 -7.41 -7.67 0.19
N PHE A 106 -6.12 -7.35 0.11
CA PHE A 106 -5.60 -6.23 -0.65
C PHE A 106 -4.72 -6.76 -1.78
N LEU A 107 -5.03 -6.34 -3.01
CA LEU A 107 -4.32 -6.74 -4.22
C LEU A 107 -3.89 -5.45 -4.92
N HIS A 108 -2.61 -5.35 -5.24
CA HIS A 108 -2.03 -4.13 -5.79
C HIS A 108 -1.41 -4.38 -7.16
N TYR A 109 -1.64 -3.43 -8.06
CA TYR A 109 -1.14 -3.42 -9.42
C TYR A 109 -0.59 -2.04 -9.76
N VAL A 110 0.22 -2.01 -10.81
CA VAL A 110 0.65 -0.78 -11.48
C VAL A 110 0.26 -0.84 -12.95
N ASP A 111 0.06 0.31 -13.58
CA ASP A 111 -0.19 0.42 -15.01
C ASP A 111 1.06 -0.05 -15.78
N ALA A 112 0.87 -0.98 -16.72
CA ALA A 112 1.93 -1.49 -17.58
C ALA A 112 2.54 -0.41 -18.48
N HIS A 113 1.81 0.68 -18.71
CA HIS A 113 2.23 1.82 -19.52
C HIS A 113 2.42 3.10 -18.68
N GLY A 114 2.41 2.98 -17.35
CA GLY A 114 2.51 4.07 -16.40
C GLY A 114 3.92 4.36 -15.89
N ALA A 115 4.03 5.28 -14.94
CA ALA A 115 5.32 5.68 -14.34
C ALA A 115 5.87 4.68 -13.31
N TYR A 116 5.07 3.69 -12.91
CA TYR A 116 5.35 2.82 -11.76
C TYR A 116 5.69 1.38 -12.16
N THR A 117 6.02 1.12 -13.43
CA THR A 117 6.30 -0.23 -13.96
C THR A 117 7.40 -0.98 -13.22
N ASP A 118 8.38 -0.26 -12.65
CA ASP A 118 9.48 -0.84 -11.87
C ASP A 118 9.00 -1.53 -10.58
N PHE A 119 7.79 -1.22 -10.12
CA PHE A 119 7.14 -1.91 -9.01
C PHE A 119 6.47 -3.22 -9.42
N LYS A 120 6.64 -3.70 -10.66
CA LYS A 120 6.25 -5.06 -10.99
C LYS A 120 6.84 -6.04 -9.97
N PHE A 121 5.96 -6.85 -9.38
CA PHE A 121 6.27 -7.78 -8.31
C PHE A 121 6.87 -7.15 -7.03
N ASP A 122 6.75 -5.83 -6.83
CA ASP A 122 7.29 -5.08 -5.70
C ASP A 122 8.81 -5.32 -5.49
N GLY A 123 9.56 -5.35 -6.62
CA GLY A 123 11.01 -5.59 -6.61
C GLY A 123 11.43 -7.05 -6.45
N ARG A 124 10.47 -7.99 -6.43
CA ARG A 124 10.73 -9.44 -6.39
C ARG A 124 10.93 -9.98 -7.81
N GLU A 125 11.62 -11.11 -7.92
CA GLU A 125 11.81 -11.78 -9.21
C GLU A 125 10.49 -12.34 -9.79
N ARG A 126 9.57 -12.79 -8.92
CA ARG A 126 8.28 -13.35 -9.31
C ARG A 126 7.26 -13.29 -8.17
N ILE A 127 5.98 -13.39 -8.53
CA ILE A 127 4.87 -13.65 -7.59
C ILE A 127 4.92 -15.10 -7.11
N GLY A 128 4.70 -15.35 -5.82
CA GLY A 128 4.62 -16.69 -5.25
C GLY A 128 5.80 -17.07 -4.34
N PRO A 129 6.05 -18.37 -4.13
CA PRO A 129 6.68 -18.82 -2.89
C PRO A 129 8.14 -18.42 -2.75
N PHE A 130 8.41 -17.99 -1.50
CA PHE A 130 9.66 -18.02 -0.75
C PHE A 130 10.75 -18.92 -1.32
N ASP A 131 11.88 -18.32 -1.67
CA ASP A 131 13.15 -19.02 -1.72
C ASP A 131 14.02 -18.53 -0.55
N LYS A 132 14.38 -19.44 0.37
CA LYS A 132 15.29 -19.14 1.49
C LYS A 132 16.63 -18.52 1.01
N LEU A 133 17.07 -18.81 -0.22
CA LEU A 133 18.29 -18.28 -0.81
C LEU A 133 18.16 -16.81 -1.24
N THR A 134 16.95 -16.38 -1.66
CA THR A 134 16.71 -14.99 -2.10
C THR A 134 16.67 -13.98 -0.97
N MET A 135 16.55 -14.41 0.30
CA MET A 135 16.59 -13.54 1.48
C MET A 135 18.00 -13.04 1.86
N GLN A 136 19.07 -13.64 1.35
CA GLN A 136 20.44 -13.17 1.60
C GLN A 136 20.88 -12.05 0.65
N ARG A 137 19.99 -11.55 -0.21
CA ARG A 137 20.28 -10.34 -0.97
C ARG A 137 20.21 -9.16 -0.01
N HIS A 138 21.37 -8.82 0.55
CA HIS A 138 21.65 -7.45 0.95
C HIS A 138 21.22 -6.56 -0.22
N PHE A 139 20.19 -5.75 -0.02
CA PHE A 139 19.91 -4.63 -0.91
C PHE A 139 21.06 -3.62 -0.76
N GLN A 140 22.19 -3.91 -1.39
CA GLN A 140 23.12 -2.89 -1.79
C GLN A 140 22.70 -2.48 -3.20
N ARG A 141 21.97 -1.38 -3.28
CA ARG A 141 21.88 -0.63 -4.54
C ARG A 141 23.30 -0.08 -4.79
N PRO A 142 24.04 -0.47 -5.85
CA PRO A 142 24.96 0.50 -6.43
C PRO A 142 24.06 1.61 -6.95
N ALA A 143 24.22 2.82 -6.41
CA ALA A 143 23.49 3.99 -6.88
C ALA A 143 23.52 3.98 -8.41
N SER A 144 22.34 3.91 -9.04
CA SER A 144 22.21 4.18 -10.46
C SER A 144 22.89 5.50 -10.73
N ALA A 145 23.78 5.53 -11.72
CA ALA A 145 24.48 6.71 -12.18
C ALA A 145 23.48 7.84 -12.49
N GLY A 146 23.26 8.64 -11.47
CA GLY A 146 22.55 9.91 -11.41
C GLY A 146 23.30 10.62 -10.30
N THR A 147 23.85 11.78 -10.64
CA THR A 147 24.80 12.58 -9.86
C THR A 147 24.69 12.40 -8.35
N ASP A 148 25.82 12.09 -7.71
CA ASP A 148 26.01 11.86 -6.28
C ASP A 148 25.12 12.74 -5.38
N ASP A 149 24.07 12.15 -4.83
CA ASP A 149 23.46 12.62 -3.59
C ASP A 149 23.44 11.45 -2.61
N LYS A 150 24.59 11.26 -1.93
CA LYS A 150 24.61 10.52 -0.68
C LYS A 150 23.71 11.28 0.29
N ALA A 151 22.72 10.61 0.88
CA ALA A 151 22.02 11.16 2.03
C ALA A 151 23.07 11.41 3.13
N VAL A 152 23.44 12.68 3.31
CA VAL A 152 24.35 13.11 4.37
C VAL A 152 23.57 13.00 5.66
N VAL A 153 23.93 12.02 6.49
CA VAL A 153 23.46 11.98 7.88
C VAL A 153 24.02 13.24 8.55
N PRO A 154 23.18 14.14 9.10
CA PRO A 154 23.68 15.35 9.73
C PRO A 154 24.54 14.97 10.94
N GLU A 155 25.73 15.56 11.06
CA GLU A 155 26.53 15.33 12.26
C GLU A 155 25.78 15.84 13.49
N PRO A 156 25.88 15.17 14.66
CA PRO A 156 25.11 15.54 15.84
C PRO A 156 25.35 16.98 16.32
N ASP A 157 26.54 17.53 16.05
CA ASP A 157 26.91 18.93 16.34
C ASP A 157 26.66 19.89 15.17
N GLY A 158 26.25 19.38 14.01
CA GLY A 158 25.98 20.16 12.81
C GLY A 158 24.62 20.86 12.83
N PRO A 159 24.40 21.85 11.95
CA PRO A 159 23.12 22.54 11.81
C PRO A 159 22.01 21.57 11.39
N CYS A 160 20.83 21.66 12.02
CA CYS A 160 19.69 20.81 11.65
C CYS A 160 19.19 21.16 10.24
N PRO A 161 19.05 20.18 9.32
CA PRO A 161 18.51 20.42 7.99
C PRO A 161 17.01 20.75 8.00
N CYS A 162 16.34 20.61 9.15
CA CYS A 162 14.94 20.95 9.36
C CYS A 162 14.64 22.46 9.40
N GLY A 163 15.66 23.32 9.36
CA GLY A 163 15.50 24.78 9.36
C GLY A 163 15.18 25.39 10.73
N SER A 164 15.29 24.62 11.82
CA SER A 164 15.00 25.08 13.19
C SER A 164 16.04 26.06 13.76
N GLY A 165 17.20 26.20 13.11
CA GLY A 165 18.34 26.97 13.62
C GLY A 165 19.09 26.29 14.78
N LEU A 166 18.66 25.11 15.20
CA LEU A 166 19.31 24.30 16.25
C LEU A 166 20.32 23.31 15.67
N ARG A 167 21.17 22.73 16.52
CA ARG A 167 22.00 21.58 16.15
C ARG A 167 21.14 20.32 16.04
N PHE A 168 21.58 19.36 15.23
CA PHE A 168 20.82 18.13 14.98
C PHE A 168 20.47 17.36 16.25
N ARG A 169 21.42 17.20 17.19
CA ARG A 169 21.18 16.52 18.48
C ARG A 169 20.12 17.21 19.32
N ASP A 170 20.11 18.55 19.34
CA ASP A 170 19.21 19.33 20.19
C ASP A 170 17.78 19.33 19.62
N CYS A 171 17.64 19.10 18.31
CA CYS A 171 16.35 19.04 17.63
C CYS A 171 15.69 17.66 17.70
N HIS A 172 16.49 16.58 17.76
CA HIS A 172 15.99 15.19 17.63
C HIS A 172 16.38 14.24 18.77
N GLY A 173 17.06 14.73 19.81
CA GLY A 173 17.19 14.05 21.11
C GLY A 173 17.99 12.74 21.10
N GLN A 174 18.99 12.60 20.22
CA GLN A 174 19.98 11.52 20.28
C GLN A 174 21.30 12.00 20.89
#